data_AF-A0A9Y2P757-F1
#
_entry.id   AF-A0A9Y2P757-F1
#
_cell.length_a   1.000
_cell.length_b   1.000
_cell.length_c   1.000
_cell.angle_alpha   90.00
_cell.angle_beta   90.00
_cell.angle_gamma   90.00
#
_symmetry.space_group_name_H-M   'P 1'
#
loop_
_entity.id
_entity.type
_entity.pdbx_description
1 polymer ?
#
loop_
_entity_poly.entity_id
_entity_poly.type
_entity_poly.pdbx_seq_one_letter_code
_entity_poly.pdbx_strand_id
1 'polypeptide(L)'
;MKALLILPTLLVITACEAPNSATRTTANGSTEIKLQNNQNCWDNRCMRYHAYNGTFSIPGRYSVNAPAGAIQSDGYISVAAFQQAYTRASRASYNGRENR
;
A
#
# COMPACT_ATOMS: atom_id res chain seq x y z
N MET A 1 -23.17 42.59 28.60
CA MET A 1 -22.13 41.55 28.77
C MET A 1 -21.97 40.86 27.41
N LYS A 2 -20.76 40.89 26.83
CA LYS A 2 -20.45 40.36 25.48
C LYS A 2 -20.17 38.87 25.61
N ALA A 3 -21.06 38.01 25.14
CA ALA A 3 -20.83 36.57 25.10
C ALA A 3 -20.10 36.23 23.79
N LEU A 4 -18.79 35.98 23.88
CA LEU A 4 -18.02 35.35 22.81
C LEU A 4 -18.37 33.86 22.79
N LEU A 5 -19.22 33.46 21.84
CA LEU A 5 -19.44 32.06 21.50
C LEU A 5 -18.25 31.58 20.66
N ILE A 6 -17.30 30.93 21.34
CA ILE A 6 -16.20 30.21 20.73
C ILE A 6 -16.80 28.95 20.10
N LEU A 7 -16.94 28.94 18.77
CA LEU A 7 -17.32 27.76 17.99
C LEU A 7 -16.19 26.72 18.12
N PRO A 8 -16.47 25.48 18.58
CA PRO A 8 -15.47 24.43 18.64
C PRO A 8 -15.12 24.03 17.20
N THR A 9 -13.86 24.18 16.85
CA THR A 9 -13.28 23.64 15.62
C THR A 9 -13.50 22.13 15.61
N LEU A 10 -14.36 21.65 14.70
CA LEU A 10 -14.48 20.23 14.39
C LEU A 10 -13.12 19.74 13.85
N LEU A 11 -12.37 19.04 14.70
CA LEU A 11 -11.25 18.22 14.29
C LEU A 11 -11.81 17.03 13.48
N VAL A 12 -11.83 17.18 12.16
CA VAL A 12 -12.05 16.06 11.25
C VAL A 12 -10.84 15.14 11.39
N ILE A 13 -11.02 14.04 12.13
CA ILE A 13 -10.06 12.95 12.18
C ILE A 13 -10.12 12.32 10.79
N THR A 14 -9.25 12.75 9.87
CA THR A 14 -9.04 12.02 8.63
C THR A 14 -8.40 10.69 9.03
N ALA A 15 -9.23 9.66 9.19
CA ALA A 15 -8.74 8.29 9.13
C ALA A 15 -7.91 8.20 7.85
N CYS A 16 -6.65 7.79 8.00
CA CYS A 16 -5.68 7.75 6.91
C CYS A 16 -6.06 6.59 5.97
N GLU A 17 -7.17 6.73 5.25
CA GLU A 17 -7.52 5.87 4.12
C GLU A 17 -6.56 6.25 3.00
N ALA A 18 -5.38 5.62 3.02
CA ALA A 18 -4.49 5.70 1.87
C ALA A 18 -5.31 5.28 0.63
N PRO A 19 -5.44 6.14 -0.39
CA PRO A 19 -6.31 5.87 -1.51
C PRO A 19 -5.87 4.56 -2.19
N ASN A 20 -6.84 3.75 -2.61
CA ASN A 20 -6.54 2.55 -3.36
C ASN A 20 -5.72 2.90 -4.60
N SER A 21 -4.72 2.07 -4.89
CA SER A 21 -3.90 2.18 -6.09
C SER A 21 -4.78 2.14 -7.34
N ALA A 22 -4.40 2.93 -8.35
CA ALA A 22 -5.08 2.90 -9.65
C ALA A 22 -5.09 1.47 -10.21
N THR A 23 -6.25 1.04 -10.70
CA THR A 23 -6.42 -0.28 -11.29
C THR A 23 -6.72 -0.17 -12.78
N ARG A 24 -6.42 -1.24 -13.52
CA ARG A 24 -6.90 -1.42 -14.89
C ARG A 24 -7.47 -2.80 -15.11
N THR A 25 -8.29 -2.93 -16.13
CA THR A 25 -8.79 -4.21 -16.63
C THR A 25 -7.96 -4.62 -17.84
N THR A 26 -7.48 -5.85 -17.85
CA THR A 26 -6.76 -6.44 -18.98
C THR A 26 -7.71 -6.96 -20.05
N ALA A 27 -7.18 -7.34 -21.22
CA ALA A 27 -7.98 -7.90 -22.32
C ALA A 27 -8.75 -9.17 -21.96
N ASN A 28 -8.29 -9.94 -20.96
CA ASN A 28 -8.97 -11.14 -20.47
C ASN A 28 -9.92 -10.86 -19.27
N GLY A 29 -10.19 -9.60 -18.95
CA GLY A 29 -11.09 -9.21 -17.86
C GLY A 29 -10.47 -9.25 -16.45
N SER A 30 -9.16 -9.50 -16.32
CA SER A 30 -8.48 -9.50 -15.03
C SER A 30 -8.19 -8.08 -14.55
N THR A 31 -8.14 -7.88 -13.23
CA THR A 31 -7.74 -6.60 -12.63
C THR A 31 -6.25 -6.59 -12.33
N GLU A 32 -5.61 -5.47 -12.64
CA GLU A 32 -4.22 -5.18 -12.29
C GLU A 32 -4.13 -3.89 -11.50
N ILE A 33 -3.12 -3.84 -10.63
CA ILE A 33 -2.88 -2.76 -9.68
C ILE A 33 -1.61 -2.03 -10.12
N LYS A 34 -1.69 -0.70 -10.25
CA LYS A 34 -0.53 0.14 -10.55
C LYS A 34 0.39 0.19 -9.32
N LEU A 35 1.65 -0.14 -9.53
CA LEU A 35 2.70 0.02 -8.53
C LEU A 35 3.35 1.40 -8.62
N GLN A 36 3.54 2.01 -7.44
CA GLN A 36 4.20 3.30 -7.22
C GLN A 36 5.16 3.19 -6.02
N ASN A 37 6.19 4.04 -5.98
CA ASN A 37 7.29 3.98 -4.99
C ASN A 37 6.92 4.46 -3.56
N ASN A 38 5.65 4.77 -3.30
CA ASN A 38 5.24 5.44 -2.07
C ASN A 38 4.42 4.50 -1.18
N GLN A 39 3.21 4.14 -1.62
CA GLN A 39 2.29 3.28 -0.90
C GLN A 39 1.30 2.71 -1.92
N ASN A 40 1.15 1.39 -1.93
CA ASN A 40 0.23 0.68 -2.82
C ASN A 40 -0.80 -0.02 -1.97
N CYS A 41 -2.05 0.39 -2.09
CA CYS A 41 -3.16 -0.14 -1.31
C CYS A 41 -4.18 -0.77 -2.24
N TRP A 42 -4.61 -1.98 -1.93
CA TRP A 42 -5.72 -2.62 -2.61
C TRP A 42 -6.48 -3.48 -1.61
N ASP A 43 -7.79 -3.27 -1.50
CA ASP A 43 -8.68 -4.04 -0.61
C ASP A 43 -8.18 -4.03 0.85
N ASN A 44 -7.94 -2.83 1.41
CA ASN A 44 -7.41 -2.61 2.76
C ASN A 44 -6.02 -3.22 3.04
N ARG A 45 -5.28 -3.64 2.00
CA ARG A 45 -3.93 -4.19 2.11
C ARG A 45 -2.93 -3.23 1.51
N CYS A 46 -2.19 -2.54 2.37
CA CYS A 46 -1.19 -1.56 1.97
C CYS A 46 0.24 -2.12 2.08
N MET A 47 1.03 -1.93 1.02
CA MET A 47 2.46 -2.23 0.99
C MET A 47 3.21 -1.15 0.23
N ARG A 48 4.47 -0.93 0.60
CA ARG A 48 5.38 -0.11 -0.20
C ARG A 48 6.14 -0.98 -1.19
N TYR A 49 6.09 -0.61 -2.46
CA TYR A 49 6.89 -1.23 -3.51
C TYR A 49 8.15 -0.39 -3.74
N HIS A 50 9.30 -1.05 -3.80
CA HIS A 50 10.60 -0.44 -4.03
C HIS A 50 11.09 -0.86 -5.41
N ALA A 51 10.85 -0.03 -6.42
CA ALA A 51 11.16 -0.38 -7.82
C ALA A 51 12.64 -0.65 -8.07
N TYR A 52 13.54 -0.01 -7.31
CA TYR A 52 15.00 -0.17 -7.46
C TYR A 52 15.47 -1.61 -7.22
N ASN A 53 14.90 -2.30 -6.24
CA ASN A 53 15.29 -3.67 -5.88
C ASN A 53 14.17 -4.70 -6.09
N GLY A 54 13.01 -4.29 -6.63
CA GLY A 54 11.88 -5.17 -6.91
C GLY A 54 11.26 -5.78 -5.65
N THR A 55 11.26 -5.07 -4.53
CA THR A 55 10.76 -5.59 -3.24
C THR A 55 9.48 -4.91 -2.75
N PHE A 56 8.70 -5.65 -1.98
CA PHE A 56 7.56 -5.16 -1.22
C PHE A 56 7.88 -5.13 0.27
N SER A 57 7.36 -4.14 0.98
CA SER A 57 7.52 -4.02 2.42
C SER A 57 6.22 -3.57 3.09
N ILE A 58 6.00 -4.09 4.29
CA ILE A 58 5.00 -3.60 5.24
C ILE A 58 5.78 -2.91 6.37
N PRO A 59 5.32 -1.77 6.90
CA PRO A 59 5.93 -1.14 8.06
C PRO A 59 6.27 -2.14 9.17
N GLY A 60 7.45 -2.00 9.74
CA GLY A 60 7.93 -2.87 10.82
C GLY A 60 8.43 -4.25 10.41
N ARG A 61 8.32 -4.64 9.13
CA ARG A 61 8.74 -5.96 8.64
C ARG A 61 9.87 -5.89 7.61
N TYR A 62 10.58 -7.00 7.43
CA TYR A 62 11.56 -7.11 6.34
C TYR A 62 10.87 -7.07 4.97
N SER A 63 11.57 -6.50 3.99
CA SER A 63 11.13 -6.51 2.60
C SER A 63 11.19 -7.92 2.02
N VAL A 64 10.26 -8.22 1.12
CA VAL A 64 10.19 -9.48 0.36
C VAL A 64 10.27 -9.20 -1.12
N ASN A 65 10.86 -10.11 -1.89
CA ASN A 65 10.90 -9.99 -3.34
C ASN A 65 9.48 -10.10 -3.94
N ALA A 66 9.23 -9.31 -4.98
CA ALA A 66 8.08 -9.51 -5.84
C ALA A 66 8.08 -10.93 -6.42
N PRO A 67 6.91 -11.54 -6.68
CA PRO A 67 6.85 -12.79 -7.42
C PRO A 67 7.53 -12.62 -8.80
N ALA A 68 8.30 -13.63 -9.21
CA ALA A 68 9.07 -13.55 -10.46
C ALA A 68 8.15 -13.32 -11.66
N GLY A 69 8.50 -12.33 -12.50
CA GLY A 69 7.72 -11.97 -13.68
C GLY A 69 6.33 -11.37 -13.40
N ALA A 70 5.96 -11.10 -12.15
CA ALA A 70 4.63 -10.60 -11.82
C ALA A 70 4.44 -9.10 -12.09
N ILE A 71 5.53 -8.35 -12.18
CA ILE A 71 5.50 -6.92 -12.41
C ILE A 71 5.76 -6.68 -13.90
N GLN A 72 4.78 -6.07 -14.54
CA GLN A 72 4.85 -5.72 -15.96
C GLN A 72 5.76 -4.51 -16.16
N SER A 73 6.26 -4.35 -17.39
CA SER A 73 7.19 -3.26 -17.75
C SER A 73 6.63 -1.87 -17.49
N ASP A 74 5.31 -1.71 -17.55
CA ASP A 74 4.62 -0.47 -17.26
C ASP A 74 4.25 -0.34 -15.76
N GLY A 75 4.77 -1.19 -14.89
CA GLY A 75 4.62 -1.10 -13.44
C GLY A 75 3.26 -1.52 -12.91
N TYR A 76 2.57 -2.43 -13.59
CA TYR A 76 1.35 -3.07 -13.08
C TYR A 76 1.66 -4.48 -12.54
N ILE A 77 0.88 -4.90 -11.54
CA ILE A 77 0.90 -6.25 -10.97
C ILE A 77 -0.51 -6.82 -10.95
N SER A 78 -0.67 -8.12 -11.18
CA SER A 78 -1.98 -8.76 -11.02
C SER A 78 -2.42 -8.78 -9.55
N VAL A 79 -3.73 -8.76 -9.31
CA VAL A 79 -4.29 -8.90 -7.96
C VAL A 79 -3.76 -10.15 -7.24
N ALA A 80 -3.70 -11.28 -7.94
CA ALA A 80 -3.20 -12.54 -7.37
C ALA A 80 -1.73 -12.43 -6.92
N ALA A 81 -0.87 -11.81 -7.73
CA ALA A 81 0.53 -11.63 -7.39
C ALA A 81 0.73 -10.59 -6.27
N PHE A 82 -0.08 -9.53 -6.24
CA PHE A 82 -0.10 -8.58 -5.13
C PHE A 82 -0.49 -9.27 -3.82
N GLN A 83 -1.52 -10.12 -3.84
CA GLN A 83 -1.94 -10.89 -2.67
C GLN A 83 -0.87 -11.89 -2.21
N GLN A 84 -0.15 -12.52 -3.14
CA GLN A 84 0.98 -13.38 -2.82
C GLN A 84 2.10 -12.58 -2.15
N ALA A 85 2.47 -11.42 -2.70
CA ALA A 85 3.46 -10.52 -2.11
C ALA A 85 3.04 -10.05 -0.71
N TYR A 86 1.78 -9.67 -0.54
CA TYR A 86 1.21 -9.27 0.75
C TYR A 86 1.29 -10.38 1.79
N THR A 87 0.94 -11.60 1.42
CA THR A 87 1.01 -12.76 2.33
C THR A 87 2.45 -13.01 2.78
N ARG A 88 3.42 -12.91 1.86
CA ARG A 88 4.85 -13.05 2.17
C ARG A 88 5.33 -11.91 3.08
N ALA A 89 5.03 -10.66 2.73
CA ALA A 89 5.42 -9.49 3.51
C ALA A 89 4.81 -9.51 4.92
N SER A 90 3.55 -9.93 5.05
CA SER A 90 2.84 -10.02 6.34
C SER A 90 3.42 -11.11 7.25
N ARG A 91 4.04 -12.14 6.67
CA ARG A 91 4.71 -13.23 7.39
C ARG A 91 6.20 -12.98 7.59
N ALA A 92 6.76 -11.94 6.98
CA ALA A 92 8.16 -11.60 7.15
C ALA A 92 8.44 -11.21 8.61
N SER A 93 9.61 -11.58 9.12
CA SER A 93 10.04 -11.22 10.46
C SER A 93 10.02 -9.71 10.65
N TYR A 94 9.82 -9.27 11.89
CA TYR A 94 9.93 -7.86 12.23
C TYR A 94 11.37 -7.40 12.03
N ASN A 95 11.54 -6.22 11.42
CA ASN A 95 12.85 -5.66 11.12
C ASN A 95 13.47 -4.93 12.33
N GLY A 96 12.84 -4.99 13.50
CA GLY A 96 13.33 -4.43 14.77
C GLY A 96 13.52 -2.90 14.79
N ARG A 97 13.27 -2.22 13.66
CA ARG A 97 13.47 -0.78 13.50
C ARG A 97 12.26 0.06 13.89
N GLU A 98 11.16 -0.57 14.28
CA GLU A 98 9.91 0.10 14.72
C GLU A 98 9.89 0.43 16.22
N ASN A 99 11.07 0.46 16.89
CA ASN A 99 11.22 0.93 18.27
C ASN A 99 12.50 1.78 18.41
N ARG A 100 12.59 2.90 17.68
CA ARG A 100 13.49 3.99 18.05
C ARG A 100 12.92 5.35 17.69
#